data_AF-A0A4D8RXA4-F1
#
_entry.id   AF-A0A4D8RXA4-F1
#
_cell.length_a   1.000
_cell.length_b   1.000
_cell.length_c   1.000
_cell.angle_alpha   90.00
_cell.angle_beta   90.00
_cell.angle_gamma   90.00
#
_symmetry.space_group_name_H-M   'P 1'
#
loop_
_entity.id
_entity.type
_entity.pdbx_description
1 polymer ?
#
loop_
_entity_poly.entity_id
_entity_poly.type
_entity_poly.pdbx_seq_one_letter_code
_entity_poly.pdbx_strand_id
1 'polypeptide(L)' 'MIVQIIYRKFTPEIKKLVNRLRRIRAVEDIIFSKGERNMLIVDGLVAWKEGDGDPMEGFYDIRIIKSMLEINPEVSA' A
#
# COMPACT_ATOMS: atom_id res chain seq x y z
N MET A 1 -9.14 0.95 -4.39
CA MET A 1 -8.22 0.38 -3.38
C MET A 1 -8.09 1.38 -2.24
N ILE A 2 -8.27 0.91 -1.01
CA ILE A 2 -8.03 1.66 0.21
C ILE A 2 -6.59 1.40 0.63
N VAL A 3 -5.84 2.48 0.81
CA VAL A 3 -4.44 2.40 1.27
C VAL A 3 -4.36 2.92 2.68
N GLN A 4 -3.75 2.17 3.59
CA GLN A 4 -3.46 2.63 4.94
C GLN A 4 -1.94 2.81 5.11
N ILE A 5 -1.55 3.99 5.55
CA ILE A 5 -0.17 4.33 5.86
C ILE A 5 -0.05 4.43 7.37
N ILE A 6 0.66 3.47 7.94
CA ILE A 6 1.09 3.53 9.34
C ILE A 6 2.42 4.27 9.35
N TYR A 7 2.55 5.31 10.15
CA TYR A 7 3.80 6.08 10.26
C TYR A 7 4.22 6.24 11.72
N ARG A 8 5.53 6.12 11.96
CA ARG A 8 6.14 6.45 13.26
C ARG A 8 6.29 7.96 13.42
N LYS A 9 6.86 8.59 12.39
CA LYS A 9 7.02 10.03 12.25
C LYS A 9 6.61 10.42 10.83
N PHE A 10 5.91 11.54 10.69
CA PHE A 10 5.51 12.03 9.37
C PHE A 10 6.70 12.72 8.68
N THR A 11 7.56 11.92 8.06
CA THR A 11 8.78 12.40 7.40
C THR A 11 8.49 12.90 5.97
N PRO A 12 9.41 13.67 5.36
CA PRO A 12 9.30 14.04 3.95
C PRO A 12 9.18 12.84 2.99
N GLU A 13 9.75 11.68 3.36
CA GLU A 13 9.63 10.43 2.59
C GLU A 13 8.20 9.89 2.59
N ILE A 14 7.55 9.84 3.76
CA ILE A 14 6.13 9.50 3.87
C ILE A 14 5.28 10.48 3.05
N LYS A 15 5.58 11.78 3.13
CA LYS A 15 4.88 12.78 2.30
C LYS A 15 5.06 12.54 0.80
N LYS A 16 6.25 12.14 0.34
CA LYS A 16 6.51 11.77 -1.07
C LYS A 16 5.73 10.52 -1.46
N LEU A 17 5.72 9.49 -0.62
CA LEU A 17 4.94 8.26 -0.83
C LEU A 17 3.46 8.57 -1.00
N VAL A 18 2.88 9.34 -0.08
CA VAL A 18 1.48 9.80 -0.15
C VAL A 18 1.21 10.51 -1.47
N ASN A 19 2.08 11.43 -1.88
CA ASN A 19 1.90 12.17 -3.12
C ASN A 19 1.96 11.27 -4.37
N ARG A 20 2.78 10.21 -4.35
CA ARG A 20 2.81 9.21 -5.42
C ARG A 20 1.50 8.42 -5.45
N LEU A 21 1.04 7.92 -4.31
CA LEU A 21 -0.19 7.14 -4.17
C LEU A 21 -1.44 7.92 -4.59
N ARG A 22 -1.55 9.19 -4.18
CA ARG A 22 -2.67 10.08 -4.55
C ARG A 22 -2.82 10.30 -6.07
N ARG A 23 -1.77 10.08 -6.86
CA ARG A 23 -1.81 10.23 -8.32
C ARG A 23 -2.32 8.98 -9.03
N ILE A 24 -2.45 7.87 -8.32
CA ILE A 24 -2.87 6.60 -8.89
C ILE A 24 -4.39 6.52 -8.84
N ARG A 25 -5.04 6.49 -10.02
CA ARG A 25 -6.52 6.45 -10.12
C ARG A 25 -7.17 5.27 -9.40
N ALA A 26 -6.45 4.15 -9.24
CA ALA A 26 -6.97 2.98 -8.52
C ALA A 26 -6.99 3.14 -6.99
N VAL A 27 -6.32 4.17 -6.45
CA VAL A 27 -6.37 4.50 -5.03
C VAL A 27 -7.61 5.37 -4.79
N GLU A 28 -8.55 4.84 -4.02
CA GLU A 28 -9.82 5.52 -3.72
C GLU A 28 -9.69 6.37 -2.46
N ASP A 29 -8.99 5.84 -1.45
CA ASP A 29 -8.78 6.52 -0.18
C ASP A 29 -7.41 6.21 0.41
N ILE A 30 -6.89 7.13 1.22
CA ILE A 30 -5.63 6.99 1.95
C ILE A 30 -5.87 7.31 3.43
N ILE A 31 -5.85 6.27 4.25
CA ILE A 31 -6.01 6.33 5.70
C ILE A 31 -4.64 6.49 6.36
N PHE A 32 -4.58 7.37 7.35
CA PHE A 32 -3.36 7.65 8.10
C PHE A 32 -3.50 7.17 9.54
N SER A 33 -2.52 6.39 10.01
CA SER A 33 -2.48 5.92 11.39
C SER A 33 -1.08 6.09 11.97
N LYS A 34 -1.00 6.51 13.23
CA LYS A 34 0.28 6.58 13.94
C LYS A 34 0.61 5.20 14.50
N GLY A 35 1.85 4.75 14.35
CA GLY A 35 2.31 3.46 14.85
C GLY A 35 3.78 3.46 15.27
N GLU A 36 4.32 2.29 15.56
CA GLU A 36 5.71 2.15 16.03
C GLU A 36 6.75 2.15 14.90
N ARG A 37 6.33 1.74 13.69
CA ARG A 37 7.15 1.67 12.48
C ARG A 37 6.36 2.11 11.26
N ASN A 38 7.05 2.50 10.20
CA ASN A 38 6.38 2.84 8.95
C ASN A 38 5.91 1.57 8.24
N MET A 39 4.67 1.55 7.76
CA MET A 39 4.11 0.44 6.99
C MET A 39 3.10 0.96 5.95
N LEU A 40 3.00 0.23 4.85
CA LEU A 40 1.98 0.39 3.84
C LEU A 40 1.09 -0.84 3.84
N ILE A 41 -0.21 -0.63 4.01
CA ILE A 41 -1.24 -1.65 3.92
C ILE A 41 -2.15 -1.27 2.76
N VAL A 42 -2.49 -2.22 1.91
CA VAL A 42 -3.31 -2.00 0.73
C VAL A 42 -4.43 -3.03 0.76
N ASP A 43 -5.67 -2.55 0.89
CA ASP A 43 -6.87 -3.37 1.03
C ASP A 43 -6.75 -4.47 2.10
N GLY A 44 -6.13 -4.13 3.23
CA GLY A 44 -5.92 -5.04 4.37
C GLY A 44 -4.68 -5.93 4.29
N LEU A 45 -3.97 -5.97 3.15
CA LEU A 45 -2.74 -6.72 2.98
C LEU A 45 -1.52 -5.84 3.24
N VAL A 46 -0.52 -6.37 3.95
CA VAL A 46 0.73 -5.63 4.15
C VAL A 46 1.50 -5.60 2.84
N ALA A 47 1.59 -4.42 2.24
CA ALA A 47 2.33 -4.18 1.01
C ALA A 47 3.82 -3.92 1.30
N TRP A 48 4.14 -3.23 2.40
CA TRP A 48 5.51 -2.82 2.71
C TRP A 48 5.69 -2.51 4.19
N LYS A 49 6.90 -2.72 4.72
CA LYS A 49 7.32 -2.29 6.06
C LYS A 49 8.64 -1.53 6.01
N GLU A 50 8.88 -0.70 7.01
CA GLU A 50 10.15 -0.02 7.23
C GLU A 50 11.33 -1.01 7.20
N GLY A 51 12.23 -0.82 6.23
CA GLY A 51 13.33 -1.74 5.94
C GLY A 51 13.18 -2.49 4.61
N ASP A 52 11.96 -2.61 4.07
CA ASP A 52 11.66 -3.42 2.89
C ASP A 52 11.79 -2.62 1.57
N GLY A 53 12.95 -2.08 1.21
CA GLY A 53 13.12 -1.46 -0.13
C GLY A 53 12.12 -0.31 -0.45
N ASP A 54 11.68 -0.16 -1.71
CA ASP A 54 10.72 0.90 -2.13
C ASP A 54 9.26 0.48 -1.82
N PRO A 55 8.50 1.26 -1.01
CA PRO A 55 7.10 0.99 -0.73
C PRO A 55 6.18 0.90 -1.96
N MET A 56 6.57 1.52 -3.06
CA MET A 56 5.76 1.45 -4.28
C MET A 56 5.83 0.08 -4.96
N GLU A 57 6.93 -0.66 -4.84
CA GLU A 57 7.01 -2.02 -5.38
C GLU A 57 5.96 -2.91 -4.71
N GLY A 58 5.92 -2.90 -3.38
CA GLY A 58 4.91 -3.63 -2.60
C GLY A 58 3.47 -3.22 -2.93
N PHE A 59 3.21 -1.94 -3.21
CA PHE A 59 1.88 -1.51 -3.68
C PHE A 59 1.50 -2.16 -5.03
N TYR A 60 2.44 -2.21 -5.98
CA TYR A 60 2.19 -2.80 -7.30
C TYR A 60 2.02 -4.33 -7.21
N ASP A 61 2.76 -5.00 -6.33
CA ASP A 61 2.61 -6.43 -6.09
C ASP A 61 1.19 -6.78 -5.62
N ILE A 62 0.67 -6.06 -4.62
CA ILE A 62 -0.72 -6.26 -4.16
C ILE A 62 -1.73 -6.00 -5.29
N ARG A 63 -1.48 -4.98 -6.13
CA ARG A 63 -2.36 -4.70 -7.26
C ARG A 63 -2.35 -5.82 -8.30
N ILE A 64 -1.18 -6.39 -8.62
CA ILE A 64 -1.06 -7.53 -9.55
C ILE A 64 -1.79 -8.74 -8.96
N ILE A 65 -1.56 -9.06 -7.69
CA ILE A 65 -2.23 -10.16 -7.00
C ILE A 65 -3.74 -10.02 -7.10
N LYS A 66 -4.28 -8.82 -6.83
CA LYS A 66 -5.72 -8.56 -6.98
C LYS A 66 -6.22 -8.77 -8.40
N SER A 67 -5.54 -8.21 -9.39
CA SER A 67 -5.93 -8.40 -10.78
C SER A 67 -5.87 -9.87 -11.22
N MET A 68 -4.92 -10.66 -10.71
CA MET A 68 -4.86 -12.11 -10.98
C MET A 68 -6.03 -12.86 -10.34
N LEU A 69 -6.41 -12.51 -9.10
CA LEU A 69 -7.57 -13.10 -8.43
C LEU A 69 -8.90 -12.77 -9.13
N GLU A 70 -9.03 -11.57 -9.68
CA GLU A 70 -10.21 -11.17 -10.47
C GLU A 70 -10.31 -11.91 -11.80
N ILE A 71 -9.17 -12.21 -12.43
CA ILE A 71 -9.12 -12.95 -13.71
C ILE A 71 -9.33 -14.45 -13.49
N ASN A 72 -8.91 -15.00 -12.35
CA ASN A 72 -8.93 -16.44 -12.11
C ASN A 72 -9.44 -16.78 -10.70
N PRO A 73 -10.78 -16.83 -10.49
CA PRO A 73 -11.38 -17.06 -9.17
C PRO A 73 -11.09 -18.46 -8.59
N GLU A 74 -10.64 -19.42 -9.41
CA GLU A 74 -10.34 -20.80 -8.98
C GLU A 74 -9.03 -20.93 -8.17
N VAL A 75 -8.20 -19.89 -8.09
CA VAL A 75 -6.95 -19.89 -7.29
C VAL A 75 -7.22 -19.65 -5.79
N SER A 76 -8.47 -19.29 -5.42
CA SER A 76 -8.88 -19.06 -4.02
C SER A 76 -9.47 -20.29 -3.32
N ALA A 77 -9.47 -21.46 -3.95
CA ALA A 77 -10.05 -22.71 -3.42
C ALA A 77 -9.00 -23.59 -2.71
#